data_AF-A0A4Y2NK01-F1
#
_entry.id   AF-A0A4Y2NK01-F1
#
_cell.length_a   1.000
_cell.length_b   1.000
_cell.length_c   1.000
_cell.angle_alpha   90.00
_cell.angle_beta   90.00
_cell.angle_gamma   90.00
#
_symmetry.space_group_name_H-M   'P 1'
#
loop_
_entity.id
_entity.type
_entity.pdbx_description
1 polymer ?
#
loop_
_entity_poly.entity_id
_entity_poly.type
_entity_poly.pdbx_seq_one_letter_code
_entity_poly.pdbx_strand_id
1 'polypeptide(L)'
;MWKSWRPSPLHLGVRQHQGPERAVEVLPKEEGECVMYGLSKTRKYVPKVYRGPPKPMQKDVFIDGNITALQLLQKACPEFAYGDDPHVCCSTDHLIVTQEQFDIIDALGFSRCPSCFHNIRQLLCFLLSPAK
;
A
#
# COMPACT_ATOMS: atom_id res chain seq x y z
N MET A 1 42.63 -13.09 30.15
CA MET A 1 41.60 -12.85 31.20
C MET A 1 40.25 -12.64 30.52
N TRP A 2 39.46 -13.70 30.35
CA TRP A 2 38.05 -13.60 29.95
C TRP A 2 37.19 -13.55 31.20
N LYS A 3 36.39 -12.51 31.39
CA LYS A 3 35.35 -12.47 32.42
C LYS A 3 34.01 -12.80 31.77
N SER A 4 33.47 -13.96 32.10
CA SER A 4 32.11 -14.38 31.75
C SER A 4 31.09 -13.43 32.38
N TRP A 5 30.23 -12.84 31.56
CA TRP A 5 29.01 -12.18 32.05
C TRP A 5 27.88 -13.21 32.10
N ARG A 6 27.40 -13.55 33.30
CA ARG A 6 26.11 -14.23 33.49
C ARG A 6 25.08 -13.18 33.92
N PRO A 7 23.92 -13.05 33.25
CA PRO A 7 22.84 -12.25 33.80
C PRO A 7 22.07 -13.05 34.86
N SER A 8 21.82 -12.40 36.01
CA SER A 8 20.92 -12.87 37.05
C SER A 8 19.44 -12.76 36.62
N PRO A 9 18.54 -13.61 37.14
CA PRO A 9 17.14 -13.60 36.75
C PRO A 9 16.42 -12.41 37.38
N LEU A 10 15.97 -11.47 36.53
CA LEU A 10 15.00 -10.46 36.92
C LEU A 10 13.62 -11.12 37.08
N HIS A 11 13.12 -11.16 38.32
CA HIS A 11 11.71 -11.40 38.60
C HIS A 11 10.86 -10.27 37.98
N LEU A 12 10.36 -10.50 36.78
CA LEU A 12 9.32 -9.67 36.17
C LEU A 12 7.95 -10.09 36.73
N GLY A 13 7.52 -9.42 37.79
CA GLY A 13 6.10 -9.37 38.16
C GLY A 13 5.34 -8.56 37.12
N VAL A 14 4.50 -9.23 36.33
CA VAL A 14 3.60 -8.58 35.37
C VAL A 14 2.44 -7.96 36.16
N ARG A 15 2.41 -6.62 36.29
CA ARG A 15 1.18 -5.91 36.65
C ARG A 15 0.26 -5.89 35.44
N GLN A 16 -0.82 -6.66 35.50
CA GLN A 16 -1.93 -6.56 34.56
C GLN A 16 -2.68 -5.26 34.84
N HIS A 17 -2.57 -4.28 33.95
CA HIS A 17 -3.53 -3.19 33.87
C HIS A 17 -4.67 -3.64 32.96
N GLN A 18 -5.75 -4.13 33.57
CA GLN A 18 -7.04 -4.38 32.90
C GLN A 18 -7.68 -3.03 32.54
N GLY A 19 -7.49 -2.59 31.29
CA GLY A 19 -8.43 -1.70 30.62
C GLY A 19 -9.48 -2.54 29.88
N PRO A 20 -10.67 -2.01 29.58
CA PRO A 20 -11.71 -2.78 28.91
C PRO A 20 -11.21 -3.14 27.51
N GLU A 21 -10.93 -4.42 27.27
CA GLU A 21 -10.76 -4.98 25.94
C GLU A 21 -12.07 -4.71 25.17
N ARG A 22 -12.11 -3.61 24.40
CA ARG A 22 -12.95 -3.61 23.21
C ARG A 22 -12.39 -4.73 22.35
N ALA A 23 -13.06 -5.88 22.37
CA ALA A 23 -12.90 -6.89 21.35
C ALA A 23 -13.03 -6.16 20.00
N VAL A 24 -11.90 -5.95 19.33
CA VAL A 24 -11.93 -5.57 17.92
C VAL A 24 -12.43 -6.82 17.25
N GLU A 25 -13.72 -6.84 16.93
CA GLU A 25 -14.33 -7.89 16.14
C GLU A 25 -13.58 -7.87 14.79
N VAL A 26 -12.62 -8.78 14.64
CA VAL A 26 -11.92 -8.99 13.37
C VAL A 26 -12.92 -9.71 12.49
N LEU A 27 -13.76 -8.93 11.79
CA LEU A 27 -14.62 -9.46 10.75
C LEU A 27 -13.75 -10.29 9.79
N PRO A 28 -14.19 -11.52 9.43
CA PRO A 28 -13.45 -12.34 8.48
C PRO A 28 -13.30 -11.56 7.18
N LYS A 29 -12.05 -11.33 6.77
CA LYS A 29 -11.75 -10.67 5.50
C LYS A 29 -11.97 -11.70 4.39
N GLU A 30 -12.91 -11.45 3.50
CA GLU A 30 -13.10 -12.32 2.35
C GLU A 30 -11.91 -12.15 1.37
N GLU A 31 -11.53 -13.25 0.69
CA GLU A 31 -10.47 -13.17 -0.31
C GLU A 31 -10.84 -12.15 -1.40
N GLY A 32 -9.89 -11.28 -1.75
CA GLY A 32 -10.12 -10.20 -2.71
C GLY A 32 -10.66 -8.89 -2.13
N GLU A 33 -11.00 -8.80 -0.83
CA GLU A 33 -11.45 -7.52 -0.27
C GLU A 33 -10.35 -6.45 -0.19
N CYS A 34 -10.72 -5.24 -0.63
CA CYS A 34 -9.99 -4.01 -0.37
C CYS A 34 -10.10 -3.60 1.10
N VAL A 35 -9.03 -2.98 1.61
CA VAL A 35 -8.99 -2.35 2.95
C VAL A 35 -8.95 -0.81 2.88
N MET A 36 -8.71 -0.27 1.68
CA MET A 36 -8.72 1.16 1.38
C MET A 36 -9.13 1.41 -0.07
N TYR A 37 -9.67 2.60 -0.33
CA TYR A 37 -10.03 3.05 -1.67
C TYR A 37 -10.08 4.58 -1.73
N GLY A 38 -9.26 5.15 -2.61
CA GLY A 38 -9.12 6.60 -2.79
C GLY A 38 -8.48 7.34 -1.62
N LEU A 39 -8.30 8.65 -1.81
CA LEU A 39 -7.55 9.51 -0.90
C LEU A 39 -8.45 10.33 0.02
N SER A 40 -7.94 10.66 1.22
CA SER A 40 -8.58 11.57 2.16
C SER A 40 -8.72 12.96 1.57
N LYS A 41 -9.87 13.62 1.79
CA LYS A 41 -10.07 15.01 1.37
C LYS A 41 -9.19 16.00 2.14
N THR A 42 -8.77 15.64 3.35
CA THR A 42 -8.01 16.51 4.24
C THR A 42 -6.50 16.28 4.17
N ARG A 43 -6.06 15.14 3.63
CA ARG A 43 -4.64 14.76 3.58
C ARG A 43 -4.33 14.03 2.27
N LYS A 44 -3.55 14.68 1.39
CA LYS A 44 -3.24 14.21 0.02
C LYS A 44 -2.69 12.79 -0.06
N TYR A 45 -1.93 12.34 0.95
CA TYR A 45 -1.25 11.03 0.90
C TYR A 45 -1.89 9.96 1.78
N VAL A 46 -3.05 10.25 2.38
CA VAL A 46 -3.67 9.33 3.34
C VAL A 46 -4.83 8.60 2.66
N PRO A 47 -4.75 7.28 2.51
CA PRO A 47 -5.85 6.48 2.00
C PRO A 47 -7.08 6.57 2.90
N LYS A 48 -8.27 6.53 2.29
CA LYS A 48 -9.52 6.32 3.01
C LYS A 48 -9.70 4.84 3.32
N VAL A 49 -10.07 4.52 4.56
CA VAL A 49 -10.49 3.17 4.94
C VAL A 49 -11.71 2.78 4.11
N TYR A 50 -11.66 1.59 3.52
CA TYR A 50 -12.73 1.03 2.69
C TYR A 50 -12.68 -0.49 2.84
N ARG A 51 -13.76 -1.11 3.32
CA ARG A 51 -13.86 -2.56 3.42
C ARG A 51 -14.92 -3.01 2.42
N GLY A 52 -14.49 -3.70 1.38
CA GLY A 52 -15.39 -4.16 0.34
C GLY A 52 -14.67 -4.63 -0.91
N PRO A 53 -15.42 -5.00 -1.96
CA PRO A 53 -14.86 -5.59 -3.17
C PRO A 53 -14.01 -4.58 -3.97
N PRO A 54 -13.08 -5.07 -4.81
CA PRO A 54 -12.39 -4.28 -5.81
C PRO A 54 -13.38 -3.56 -6.73
N LYS A 55 -13.00 -2.36 -7.19
CA LYS A 55 -13.87 -1.56 -8.08
C LYS A 55 -13.34 -1.57 -9.50
N PRO A 56 -14.22 -1.47 -10.51
CA PRO A 56 -13.80 -1.29 -11.89
C PRO A 56 -12.86 -0.10 -12.03
N MET A 57 -11.77 -0.27 -12.77
CA MET A 57 -10.81 0.78 -13.03
C MET A 57 -11.46 1.93 -13.82
N GLN A 58 -11.12 3.16 -13.45
CA GLN A 58 -11.57 4.39 -14.12
C GLN A 58 -10.77 4.65 -15.41
N LYS A 59 -10.76 3.68 -16.34
CA LYS A 59 -9.82 3.60 -17.47
C LYS A 59 -9.72 4.89 -18.29
N ASP A 60 -10.85 5.52 -18.57
CA ASP A 60 -10.97 6.64 -19.51
C ASP A 60 -10.85 8.02 -18.85
N VAL A 61 -10.52 8.07 -17.56
CA VAL A 61 -10.23 9.35 -16.88
C VAL A 61 -8.90 9.88 -17.38
N PHE A 62 -8.92 11.05 -18.01
CA PHE A 62 -7.72 11.75 -18.45
C PHE A 62 -7.03 12.47 -17.29
N ILE A 63 -5.71 12.31 -17.23
CA ILE A 63 -4.83 12.96 -16.25
C ILE A 63 -4.04 14.02 -17.03
N ASP A 64 -4.20 15.27 -16.60
CA ASP A 64 -3.59 16.46 -17.23
C ASP A 64 -3.81 16.57 -18.75
N GLY A 65 -4.89 15.95 -19.26
CA GLY A 65 -5.23 15.92 -20.68
C GLY A 65 -4.28 15.12 -21.57
N ASN A 66 -3.34 14.36 -21.01
CA ASN A 66 -2.27 13.70 -21.78
C ASN A 66 -2.38 12.17 -21.77
N ILE A 67 -2.55 11.57 -20.59
CA ILE A 67 -2.62 10.10 -20.45
C ILE A 67 -3.91 9.70 -19.75
N THR A 68 -4.39 8.50 -20.05
CA THR A 68 -5.54 7.92 -19.33
C THR A 68 -5.08 7.26 -18.03
N ALA A 69 -6.00 7.06 -17.09
CA ALA A 69 -5.70 6.38 -15.85
C ALA A 69 -5.25 4.92 -16.08
N LEU A 70 -5.76 4.25 -17.12
CA LEU A 70 -5.28 2.93 -17.52
C LEU A 70 -3.83 2.98 -18.02
N GLN A 71 -3.47 3.97 -18.84
CA GLN A 71 -2.10 4.16 -19.29
C GLN A 71 -1.15 4.45 -18.12
N LEU A 72 -1.60 5.25 -17.13
CA LEU A 72 -0.83 5.48 -15.92
C LEU A 72 -0.65 4.18 -15.11
N LEU A 73 -1.71 3.38 -14.94
CA LEU A 73 -1.63 2.08 -14.28
C LEU A 73 -0.65 1.14 -14.98
N GLN A 74 -0.71 1.05 -16.32
CA GLN A 74 0.22 0.25 -17.12
C GLN A 74 1.68 0.71 -16.96
N LYS A 75 1.91 2.02 -16.85
CA LYS A 75 3.27 2.57 -16.63
C LYS A 75 3.77 2.31 -15.22
N ALA A 76 2.93 2.60 -14.22
CA ALA A 76 3.29 2.59 -12.81
C ALA A 76 3.34 1.17 -12.23
N CYS A 77 2.31 0.37 -12.50
CA CYS A 77 2.05 -0.93 -11.89
C CYS A 77 1.51 -1.93 -12.93
N PRO A 78 2.31 -2.31 -13.94
CA PRO A 78 1.88 -3.13 -15.08
C PRO A 78 1.27 -4.47 -14.67
N GLU A 79 1.69 -5.04 -13.55
CA GLU A 79 1.20 -6.33 -13.03
C GLU A 79 -0.28 -6.30 -12.60
N PHE A 80 -0.87 -5.12 -12.43
CA PHE A 80 -2.29 -4.93 -12.09
C PHE A 80 -3.14 -4.43 -13.27
N ALA A 81 -2.53 -4.20 -14.43
CA ALA A 81 -3.22 -3.77 -15.66
C ALA A 81 -3.63 -4.97 -16.52
N TYR A 82 -4.27 -5.98 -15.93
CA TYR A 82 -4.67 -7.22 -16.63
C TYR A 82 -6.15 -7.22 -17.03
N GLY A 83 -6.42 -7.76 -18.23
CA GLY A 83 -7.77 -7.94 -18.76
C GLY A 83 -8.38 -6.67 -19.36
N ASP A 84 -9.52 -6.85 -20.03
CA ASP A 84 -10.27 -5.73 -20.61
C ASP A 84 -10.97 -4.88 -19.53
N ASP A 85 -11.15 -5.41 -18.31
CA ASP A 85 -11.79 -4.75 -17.17
C ASP A 85 -11.08 -4.99 -15.82
N PRO A 86 -9.89 -4.40 -15.62
CA PRO A 86 -9.16 -4.55 -14.37
C PRO A 86 -9.98 -3.96 -13.24
N HIS A 87 -10.11 -4.74 -12.18
CA HIS A 87 -10.66 -4.31 -10.91
C HIS A 87 -9.51 -4.04 -9.96
N VAL A 88 -9.56 -2.91 -9.24
CA VAL A 88 -8.46 -2.41 -8.40
C VAL A 88 -8.98 -1.84 -7.08
N CYS A 89 -8.13 -1.82 -6.04
CA CYS A 89 -8.41 -1.15 -4.76
C CYS A 89 -7.89 0.30 -4.71
N CYS A 90 -7.63 0.93 -5.86
CA CYS A 90 -7.18 2.33 -5.94
C CYS A 90 -8.08 3.17 -6.84
N SER A 91 -8.08 4.49 -6.62
CA SER A 91 -8.68 5.46 -7.53
C SER A 91 -7.59 6.12 -8.40
N THR A 92 -8.00 6.87 -9.42
CA THR A 92 -7.08 7.67 -10.25
C THR A 92 -6.16 8.56 -9.41
N ASP A 93 -6.69 9.26 -8.39
CA ASP A 93 -5.86 10.10 -7.52
C ASP A 93 -4.78 9.31 -6.75
N HIS A 94 -5.07 8.06 -6.36
CA HIS A 94 -4.07 7.19 -5.75
C HIS A 94 -2.94 6.85 -6.73
N LEU A 95 -3.27 6.58 -7.99
CA LEU A 95 -2.27 6.28 -9.01
C LEU A 95 -1.38 7.49 -9.30
N ILE A 96 -1.96 8.70 -9.34
CA ILE A 96 -1.20 9.94 -9.49
C ILE A 96 -0.19 10.09 -8.34
N VAL A 97 -0.64 9.94 -7.10
CA VAL A 97 0.23 10.01 -5.92
C VAL A 97 1.29 8.89 -5.92
N THR A 98 0.93 7.69 -6.37
CA THR A 98 1.87 6.57 -6.47
C THR A 98 2.98 6.87 -7.48
N GLN A 99 2.63 7.47 -8.62
CA GLN A 99 3.62 7.92 -9.59
C GLN A 99 4.54 9.01 -9.01
N GLU A 100 4.00 9.99 -8.29
CA GLU A 100 4.81 11.00 -7.59
C GLU A 100 5.82 10.34 -6.62
N GLN A 101 5.43 9.27 -5.93
CA GLN A 101 6.32 8.52 -5.04
C GLN A 101 7.42 7.79 -5.82
N PHE A 102 7.10 7.21 -6.97
CA PHE A 102 8.11 6.57 -7.83
C PHE A 102 9.13 7.58 -8.36
N ASP A 103 8.69 8.78 -8.73
CA ASP A 103 9.58 9.84 -9.19
C ASP A 103 10.53 10.29 -8.07
N ILE A 104 10.06 10.35 -6.83
CA ILE A 104 10.90 10.64 -5.65
C ILE A 104 11.92 9.51 -5.44
N ILE A 105 11.50 8.25 -5.51
CA ILE A 105 12.37 7.09 -5.32
C ILE A 105 13.45 7.03 -6.41
N ASP A 106 13.07 7.35 -7.65
CA ASP A 106 14.00 7.47 -8.77
C ASP A 106 15.03 8.58 -8.52
N ALA A 107 14.58 9.77 -8.10
CA ALA A 107 15.46 10.90 -7.76
C ALA A 107 16.44 10.59 -6.61
N LEU A 108 16.06 9.70 -5.68
CA LEU A 108 16.94 9.20 -4.61
C LEU A 108 17.99 8.18 -5.11
N GLY A 109 17.95 7.83 -6.39
CA GLY A 109 18.95 6.99 -7.06
C GLY A 109 18.64 5.50 -7.00
N PHE A 110 17.43 5.09 -6.63
CA PHE A 110 17.07 3.66 -6.65
C PHE A 110 17.10 3.07 -8.06
N SER A 111 16.86 3.88 -9.09
CA SER A 111 16.99 3.48 -10.50
C SER A 111 18.40 3.15 -10.94
N ARG A 112 19.43 3.56 -10.20
CA ARG A 112 20.83 3.14 -10.45
C ARG A 112 20.98 1.62 -10.35
N CYS A 113 20.10 0.94 -9.62
CA CYS A 113 19.96 -0.50 -9.61
C CYS A 113 18.54 -0.89 -10.09
N PRO A 114 18.39 -1.35 -11.35
CA PRO A 114 17.08 -1.66 -11.92
C PRO A 114 16.26 -2.64 -11.08
N SER A 115 16.90 -3.64 -10.49
CA SER A 115 16.24 -4.62 -9.62
C SER A 115 15.71 -4.00 -8.33
N CYS A 116 16.46 -3.07 -7.71
CA CYS A 116 15.99 -2.36 -6.51
C CYS A 116 14.78 -1.50 -6.82
N PHE A 117 14.84 -0.73 -7.91
CA PHE A 117 13.72 0.10 -8.34
C PHE A 117 12.50 -0.73 -8.67
N HIS A 118 12.66 -1.83 -9.42
CA HIS A 118 11.58 -2.76 -9.75
C HIS A 118 10.91 -3.33 -8.50
N ASN A 119 11.70 -3.85 -7.56
CA ASN A 119 11.18 -4.50 -6.35
C ASN A 119 10.43 -3.51 -5.44
N ILE A 120 10.95 -2.28 -5.29
CA ILE A 120 10.27 -1.25 -4.50
C ILE A 120 8.99 -0.78 -5.19
N ARG A 121 9.04 -0.58 -6.51
CA ARG A 121 7.85 -0.22 -7.29
C ARG A 121 6.76 -1.28 -7.12
N GLN A 122 7.12 -2.54 -7.31
CA GLN A 122 6.22 -3.68 -7.13
C GLN A 122 5.66 -3.75 -5.71
N LEU A 123 6.50 -3.60 -4.69
CA LEU A 123 6.06 -3.58 -3.29
C LEU A 123 5.01 -2.48 -3.04
N LEU A 124 5.27 -1.27 -3.54
CA LEU A 124 4.35 -0.15 -3.39
C LEU A 124 3.05 -0.37 -4.16
N CYS A 125 3.10 -0.96 -5.35
CA CYS A 125 1.90 -1.33 -6.10
C CYS A 125 1.03 -2.35 -5.33
N PHE A 126 1.64 -3.37 -4.70
CA PHE A 126 0.91 -4.32 -3.83
C PHE A 126 0.33 -3.69 -2.58
N LEU A 127 0.95 -2.63 -2.06
CA LEU A 127 0.44 -1.93 -0.89
C LEU A 127 -0.69 -0.97 -1.25
N LEU A 128 -0.55 -0.20 -2.33
CA LEU A 128 -1.41 0.95 -2.66
C LEU A 128 -2.57 0.61 -3.58
N SER A 129 -2.36 -0.34 -4.49
CA SER A 129 -3.26 -0.66 -5.58
C SER A 129 -3.69 -2.14 -5.65
N PRO A 130 -3.56 -2.98 -4.60
CA PRO A 130 -3.78 -4.41 -4.78
C PRO A 130 -5.20 -4.65 -5.24
N ALA A 131 -5.40 -5.31 -6.38
CA ALA A 131 -6.41 -6.34 -6.52
C ALA A 131 -6.01 -7.24 -7.69
N LYS A 132 -6.36 -8.51 -7.61
CA LYS A 132 -6.14 -9.49 -8.65
C LYS A 132 -7.46 -10.18 -8.91
#